data_AF-A0A5N5Q922-F1
#
_entry.id   AF-A0A5N5Q922-F1
#
_cell.length_a   1.000
_cell.length_b   1.000
_cell.length_c   1.000
_cell.angle_alpha   90.00
_cell.angle_beta   90.00
_cell.angle_gamma   90.00
#
_symmetry.space_group_name_H-M   'P 1'
#
loop_
_entity.id
_entity.type
_entity.pdbx_description
1 polymer ?
#
loop_
_entity_poly.entity_id
_entity_poly.type
_entity_poly.pdbx_seq_one_letter_code
_entity_poly.pdbx_strand_id
1 'polypeptide(L)'
;MRLPNLIVALIQTASFYLGGFDPDDPLPTDLRVDMTFIPGGAKSMIVRVQITNEGSQLYRVLESPTSLIDQPDPVDKYGADKFYPTRKDDPEKEPKFLGAAYKWSPEDAALEGQYTIFGSGAMKTYDYELSDLYDFSKSGPGDYVLTPNPYILLLDLDGNIEEGAYKVPPQLEFTIPPSYWDAGSDQQVVRTSTRNVTAETQAFHSCDNACPTRNNCLGKIQVAAAAAVNIAQDAKAHLDANYNGWSVRLRDWFGVRTPRRAQTVRQTVNNLVAEDFTLYTVSIVSTCLFE
;
A
#
# COMPACT_ATOMS: atom_id res chain seq x y z
N MET A 1 -4.26 12.72 -3.87
CA MET A 1 -3.23 11.69 -4.14
C MET A 1 -1.93 12.14 -3.50
N ARG A 2 -1.39 11.40 -2.50
CA ARG A 2 -0.16 11.81 -1.79
C ARG A 2 1.05 11.16 -2.48
N LEU A 3 2.06 11.98 -2.81
CA LEU A 3 3.27 11.63 -3.56
C LEU A 3 4.13 10.44 -3.05
N PRO A 4 4.23 10.10 -1.75
CA PRO A 4 5.16 9.05 -1.31
C PRO A 4 4.77 7.63 -1.77
N ASN A 5 3.50 7.37 -2.11
CA ASN A 5 3.07 6.07 -2.63
C ASN A 5 3.47 5.85 -4.10
N LEU A 6 3.80 6.92 -4.84
CA LEU A 6 4.14 6.83 -6.27
C LEU A 6 5.60 6.41 -6.48
N ILE A 7 6.51 6.81 -5.58
CA ILE A 7 7.94 6.55 -5.72
C ILE A 7 8.26 5.08 -5.38
N VAL A 8 7.57 4.50 -4.40
CA VAL A 8 7.69 3.06 -4.08
C VAL A 8 7.14 2.21 -5.23
N ALA A 9 6.00 2.60 -5.81
CA ALA A 9 5.43 1.92 -6.97
C ALA A 9 6.34 2.01 -8.21
N LEU A 10 6.99 3.16 -8.46
CA LEU A 10 7.85 3.36 -9.64
C LEU A 10 9.14 2.52 -9.60
N ILE A 11 9.73 2.30 -8.41
CA ILE A 11 10.95 1.49 -8.26
C ILE A 11 10.64 0.00 -8.41
N GLN A 12 9.46 -0.47 -8.00
CA GLN A 12 9.03 -1.86 -8.19
C GLN A 12 8.67 -2.18 -9.66
N THR A 13 8.24 -1.18 -10.44
CA THR A 13 7.75 -1.40 -11.82
C THR A 13 8.81 -1.43 -12.93
N ALA A 14 10.09 -1.18 -12.64
CA ALA A 14 11.13 -1.11 -13.67
C ALA A 14 11.70 -2.48 -14.10
N SER A 15 11.39 -3.57 -13.39
CA SER A 15 11.89 -4.92 -13.70
C SER A 15 11.06 -5.69 -14.75
N PHE A 16 9.83 -5.25 -15.00
CA PHE A 16 8.72 -6.10 -15.47
C PHE A 16 8.56 -6.38 -16.99
N TYR A 17 9.52 -6.13 -17.88
CA TYR A 17 9.18 -6.26 -19.33
C TYR A 17 10.30 -6.75 -20.25
N LEU A 18 10.49 -8.08 -20.34
CA LEU A 18 10.84 -8.80 -21.59
C LEU A 18 10.30 -10.26 -21.62
N GLY A 19 9.00 -10.38 -21.90
CA GLY A 19 8.23 -11.51 -22.45
C GLY A 19 8.83 -12.92 -22.59
N GLY A 20 8.36 -13.81 -21.70
CA GLY A 20 8.28 -15.26 -21.90
C GLY A 20 8.19 -15.98 -20.56
N PHE A 21 6.98 -16.39 -20.11
CA PHE A 21 6.72 -16.82 -18.72
C PHE A 21 7.43 -15.87 -17.76
N ASP A 22 6.84 -14.68 -17.56
CA ASP A 22 7.51 -13.63 -16.81
C ASP A 22 7.88 -14.17 -15.42
N PRO A 23 9.17 -14.38 -15.09
CA PRO A 23 9.55 -14.76 -13.74
C PRO A 23 9.12 -13.72 -12.70
N ASP A 24 8.64 -12.56 -13.16
CA ASP A 24 8.10 -11.49 -12.34
C ASP A 24 6.57 -11.62 -12.07
N ASP A 25 5.84 -12.56 -12.68
CA ASP A 25 4.43 -12.79 -12.31
C ASP A 25 4.36 -13.31 -10.86
N PRO A 26 3.52 -12.71 -9.99
CA PRO A 26 3.45 -13.10 -8.59
C PRO A 26 3.04 -14.56 -8.46
N LEU A 27 3.74 -15.28 -7.59
CA LEU A 27 3.54 -16.72 -7.39
C LEU A 27 2.10 -16.99 -6.93
N PRO A 28 1.30 -17.78 -7.68
CA PRO A 28 -0.04 -18.11 -7.25
C PRO A 28 0.03 -18.97 -5.98
N THR A 29 -0.74 -18.60 -4.97
CA THR A 29 -0.83 -19.35 -3.71
C THR A 29 -2.20 -20.01 -3.53
N ASP A 30 -2.28 -20.99 -2.65
CA ASP A 30 -3.56 -21.53 -2.16
C ASP A 30 -4.11 -20.77 -0.93
N LEU A 31 -3.56 -19.58 -0.64
CA LEU A 31 -4.07 -18.73 0.43
C LEU A 31 -5.34 -18.03 -0.04
N ARG A 32 -6.46 -18.36 0.56
CA ARG A 32 -7.76 -17.73 0.33
C ARG A 32 -8.07 -16.74 1.44
N VAL A 33 -8.61 -15.59 1.05
CA VAL A 33 -9.07 -14.56 1.97
C VAL A 33 -10.59 -14.47 1.89
N ASP A 34 -11.26 -14.70 3.02
CA ASP A 34 -12.68 -14.43 3.19
C ASP A 34 -12.84 -13.23 4.13
N MET A 35 -13.57 -12.21 3.69
CA MET A 35 -13.80 -10.99 4.48
C MET A 35 -15.27 -10.88 4.87
N THR A 36 -15.54 -10.37 6.07
CA THR A 36 -16.90 -10.17 6.59
C THR A 36 -17.00 -8.83 7.29
N PHE A 37 -18.01 -8.03 6.94
CA PHE A 37 -18.34 -6.82 7.67
C PHE A 37 -19.17 -7.16 8.90
N ILE A 38 -18.71 -6.73 10.06
CA ILE A 38 -19.38 -6.88 11.35
C ILE A 38 -19.77 -5.47 11.82
N PRO A 39 -21.06 -5.08 11.68
CA PRO A 39 -21.52 -3.81 12.22
C PRO A 39 -21.38 -3.83 13.75
N GLY A 40 -20.59 -2.93 14.29
CA GLY A 40 -20.48 -2.71 15.73
C GLY A 40 -21.58 -1.78 16.25
N GLY A 41 -21.41 -1.24 17.46
CA GLY A 41 -22.25 -0.16 17.99
C GLY A 41 -22.21 1.09 17.10
N ALA A 42 -22.78 2.21 17.57
CA ALA A 42 -23.11 3.40 16.76
C ALA A 42 -21.99 3.99 15.86
N LYS A 43 -20.72 3.59 16.03
CA LYS A 43 -19.57 4.08 15.26
C LYS A 43 -18.50 3.01 14.96
N SER A 44 -18.73 1.75 15.33
CA SER A 44 -17.76 0.67 15.11
C SER A 44 -18.10 -0.10 13.84
N MET A 45 -17.09 -0.26 12.99
CA MET A 45 -17.15 -0.82 11.64
C MET A 45 -16.03 -1.85 11.51
N ILE A 46 -16.27 -3.05 12.02
CA ILE A 46 -15.25 -4.09 12.05
C ILE A 46 -15.26 -4.86 10.72
N VAL A 47 -14.11 -5.04 10.11
CA VAL A 47 -13.88 -5.99 9.03
C VAL A 47 -13.10 -7.16 9.59
N ARG A 48 -13.73 -8.32 9.60
CA ARG A 48 -13.08 -9.58 9.92
C ARG A 48 -12.49 -10.20 8.66
N VAL A 49 -11.19 -10.41 8.65
CA VAL A 49 -10.44 -11.08 7.58
C VAL A 49 -10.05 -12.47 8.06
N GLN A 50 -10.45 -13.50 7.33
CA GLN A 50 -10.03 -14.88 7.56
C GLN A 50 -9.15 -15.32 6.40
N ILE A 51 -7.93 -15.73 6.71
CA ILE A 51 -6.97 -16.23 5.72
C ILE A 51 -6.78 -17.71 5.97
N THR A 52 -7.10 -18.53 4.96
CA THR A 52 -7.04 -19.99 5.01
C THR A 52 -6.08 -20.51 3.95
N ASN A 53 -5.17 -21.40 4.33
CA ASN A 53 -4.40 -22.17 3.37
C ASN A 53 -5.19 -23.41 2.93
N GLU A 54 -5.76 -23.36 1.73
CA GLU A 54 -6.52 -24.47 1.15
C GLU A 54 -5.62 -25.55 0.52
N GLY A 55 -4.31 -25.31 0.44
CA GLY A 55 -3.33 -26.17 -0.19
C GLY A 55 -2.54 -27.05 0.78
N SER A 56 -1.57 -27.77 0.23
CA SER A 56 -0.63 -28.61 1.01
C SER A 56 0.71 -27.94 1.28
N GLN A 57 1.03 -26.86 0.55
CA GLN A 57 2.28 -26.12 0.72
C GLN A 57 2.25 -25.31 2.02
N LEU A 58 3.40 -25.18 2.68
CA LEU A 58 3.57 -24.27 3.80
C LEU A 58 3.96 -22.89 3.27
N TYR A 59 3.26 -21.84 3.71
CA TYR A 59 3.60 -20.46 3.38
C TYR A 59 4.13 -19.72 4.60
N ARG A 60 5.21 -18.94 4.42
CA ARG A 60 5.68 -17.94 5.40
C ARG A 60 5.40 -16.58 4.77
N VAL A 61 4.42 -15.86 5.29
CA VAL A 61 3.98 -14.57 4.74
C VAL A 61 4.52 -13.45 5.60
N LEU A 62 5.32 -12.55 5.03
CA LEU A 62 5.88 -11.40 5.74
C LEU A 62 4.78 -10.46 6.22
N GLU A 63 4.93 -9.98 7.46
CA GLU A 63 4.00 -9.05 8.08
C GLU A 63 4.30 -7.61 7.63
N SER A 64 3.68 -7.19 6.52
CA SER A 64 3.88 -5.85 5.98
C SER A 64 2.78 -4.87 6.43
N PRO A 65 3.08 -3.56 6.55
CA PRO A 65 2.09 -2.55 6.94
C PRO A 65 0.85 -2.51 6.05
N THR A 66 0.96 -2.84 4.78
CA THR A 66 -0.16 -2.80 3.83
C THR A 66 -0.78 -4.18 3.57
N SER A 67 -0.21 -5.25 4.13
CA SER A 67 -0.79 -6.58 4.07
C SER A 67 -2.01 -6.70 4.99
N LEU A 68 -2.81 -7.74 4.77
CA LEU A 68 -3.90 -8.16 5.68
C LEU A 68 -3.40 -9.02 6.85
N ILE A 69 -2.08 -9.06 7.09
CA ILE A 69 -1.40 -9.94 8.04
C ILE A 69 -0.43 -9.09 8.85
N ASP A 70 -0.95 -8.37 9.84
CA ASP A 70 -0.11 -7.46 10.62
C ASP A 70 -0.58 -7.22 12.05
N GLN A 71 -1.39 -8.12 12.60
CA GLN A 71 -1.80 -8.05 13.99
C GLN A 71 -0.93 -9.00 14.83
N PRO A 72 0.01 -8.50 15.63
CA PRO A 72 0.30 -9.13 16.89
C PRO A 72 -0.93 -8.86 17.76
N ASP A 73 -1.65 -9.92 18.04
CA ASP A 73 -2.63 -9.99 19.12
C ASP A 73 -2.17 -9.10 20.31
N PRO A 74 -2.94 -8.07 20.74
CA PRO A 74 -4.37 -7.85 20.46
C PRO A 74 -4.71 -6.60 19.64
N VAL A 75 -3.74 -5.86 19.09
CA VAL A 75 -4.02 -4.56 18.45
C VAL A 75 -3.22 -4.39 17.17
N ASP A 76 -3.94 -4.05 16.10
CA ASP A 76 -3.42 -3.68 14.78
C ASP A 76 -2.07 -2.97 14.83
N LYS A 77 -0.98 -3.64 14.41
CA LYS A 77 0.38 -3.08 14.56
C LYS A 77 0.50 -1.80 13.75
N TYR A 78 -0.04 -1.81 12.53
CA TYR A 78 0.07 -0.72 11.59
C TYR A 78 -1.30 -0.16 11.22
N GLY A 79 -1.49 1.13 11.46
CA GLY A 79 -2.66 1.85 10.93
C GLY A 79 -2.45 2.26 9.47
N ALA A 80 -2.00 1.34 8.60
CA ALA A 80 -1.70 1.66 7.19
C ALA A 80 -2.94 1.48 6.29
N ASP A 81 -2.83 1.93 5.04
CA ASP A 81 -3.91 1.82 4.07
C ASP A 81 -3.93 0.41 3.47
N LYS A 82 -4.99 -0.34 3.76
CA LYS A 82 -5.09 -1.78 3.41
C LYS A 82 -6.29 -2.09 2.54
N PHE A 83 -7.42 -1.41 2.74
CA PHE A 83 -8.72 -1.84 2.23
C PHE A 83 -9.24 -1.03 1.05
N TYR A 84 -8.70 0.17 0.80
CA TYR A 84 -9.07 1.03 -0.33
C TYR A 84 -10.59 1.11 -0.58
N PRO A 85 -11.38 1.60 0.40
CA PRO A 85 -12.83 1.64 0.28
C PRO A 85 -13.27 2.55 -0.87
N THR A 86 -14.18 2.05 -1.70
CA THR A 86 -14.80 2.81 -2.80
C THR A 86 -16.31 2.74 -2.70
N ARG A 87 -17.00 3.85 -2.95
CA ARG A 87 -18.47 3.90 -2.91
C ARG A 87 -19.03 3.44 -4.27
N LYS A 88 -20.01 2.54 -4.29
CA LYS A 88 -20.49 1.88 -5.54
C LYS A 88 -21.21 2.83 -6.49
N ASP A 89 -22.08 3.68 -5.96
CA ASP A 89 -22.91 4.62 -6.73
C ASP A 89 -22.16 5.89 -7.12
N ASP A 90 -21.11 6.25 -6.36
CA ASP A 90 -20.29 7.42 -6.63
C ASP A 90 -18.84 7.16 -6.26
N PRO A 91 -18.05 6.54 -7.16
CA PRO A 91 -16.63 6.26 -6.93
C PRO A 91 -15.80 7.54 -6.70
N GLU A 92 -16.37 8.72 -6.92
CA GLU A 92 -15.70 9.99 -6.66
C GLU A 92 -15.75 10.40 -5.18
N LYS A 93 -16.62 9.77 -4.40
CA LYS A 93 -16.79 9.95 -2.96
C LYS A 93 -16.12 8.83 -2.18
N GLU A 94 -14.81 8.76 -2.29
CA GLU A 94 -14.00 7.84 -1.48
C GLU A 94 -13.87 8.36 -0.03
N PRO A 95 -13.93 7.47 0.98
CA PRO A 95 -13.58 7.81 2.34
C PRO A 95 -12.13 8.32 2.43
N LYS A 96 -11.88 9.26 3.31
CA LYS A 96 -10.54 9.80 3.53
C LYS A 96 -9.75 8.85 4.43
N PHE A 97 -8.66 8.28 3.93
CA PHE A 97 -7.72 7.55 4.78
C PHE A 97 -7.16 8.45 5.89
N LEU A 98 -7.31 8.00 7.13
CA LEU A 98 -6.86 8.66 8.35
C LEU A 98 -5.51 8.15 8.83
N GLY A 99 -5.14 6.91 8.51
CA GLY A 99 -4.00 6.22 9.09
C GLY A 99 -2.62 6.83 8.75
N ALA A 100 -1.57 6.05 9.02
CA ALA A 100 -0.19 6.44 8.84
C ALA A 100 0.45 5.81 7.60
N ALA A 101 1.43 6.50 7.03
CA ALA A 101 2.36 5.90 6.08
C ALA A 101 3.55 5.34 6.87
N TYR A 102 4.04 4.17 6.47
CA TYR A 102 5.15 3.50 7.12
C TYR A 102 6.32 3.37 6.15
N LYS A 103 7.54 3.62 6.65
CA LYS A 103 8.76 3.14 6.00
C LYS A 103 9.02 1.74 6.53
N TRP A 104 9.07 0.77 5.65
CA TRP A 104 9.19 -0.66 6.00
C TRP A 104 10.13 -1.34 5.01
N SER A 105 10.89 -2.31 5.51
CA SER A 105 11.95 -3.05 4.82
C SER A 105 11.59 -4.54 4.86
N PRO A 106 11.26 -5.16 3.71
CA PRO A 106 11.00 -6.60 3.65
C PRO A 106 12.17 -7.44 4.18
N GLU A 107 13.40 -7.01 3.90
CA GLU A 107 14.63 -7.70 4.28
C GLU A 107 14.83 -7.67 5.80
N ASP A 108 14.64 -6.52 6.44
CA ASP A 108 14.73 -6.41 7.90
C ASP A 108 13.61 -7.22 8.57
N ALA A 109 12.39 -7.18 8.03
CA ALA A 109 11.28 -7.98 8.53
C ALA A 109 11.57 -9.49 8.44
N ALA A 110 12.17 -9.96 7.33
CA ALA A 110 12.59 -11.34 7.17
C ALA A 110 13.69 -11.73 8.18
N LEU A 111 14.70 -10.88 8.34
CA LEU A 111 15.81 -11.09 9.28
C LEU A 111 15.34 -11.13 10.74
N GLU A 112 14.37 -10.29 11.11
CA GLU A 112 13.77 -10.25 12.44
C GLU A 112 12.71 -11.34 12.68
N GLY A 113 12.38 -12.13 11.66
CA GLY A 113 11.36 -13.17 11.75
C GLY A 113 9.93 -12.64 11.85
N GLN A 114 9.66 -11.44 11.31
CA GLN A 114 8.33 -10.85 11.24
C GLN A 114 7.52 -11.45 10.08
N TYR A 115 7.16 -12.72 10.24
CA TYR A 115 6.29 -13.43 9.31
C TYR A 115 5.31 -14.33 10.03
N THR A 116 4.22 -14.61 9.36
CA THR A 116 3.16 -15.49 9.81
C THR A 116 3.17 -16.77 8.96
N ILE A 117 3.23 -17.91 9.65
CA ILE A 117 3.22 -19.24 9.01
C ILE A 117 1.78 -19.72 8.79
N PHE A 118 1.50 -20.20 7.58
CA PHE A 118 0.29 -20.94 7.22
C PHE A 118 0.66 -22.34 6.75
N GLY A 119 0.52 -23.34 7.64
CA GLY A 119 0.57 -24.75 7.26
C GLY A 119 -0.68 -25.17 6.47
N SER A 120 -0.71 -26.39 5.96
CA SER A 120 -1.88 -26.93 5.25
C SER A 120 -3.13 -26.89 6.14
N GLY A 121 -4.23 -26.33 5.63
CA GLY A 121 -5.49 -26.17 6.38
C GLY A 121 -5.45 -25.15 7.52
N ALA A 122 -4.32 -24.45 7.72
CA ALA A 122 -4.22 -23.43 8.74
C ALA A 122 -5.11 -22.24 8.39
N MET A 123 -5.80 -21.71 9.40
CA MET A 123 -6.67 -20.56 9.30
C MET A 123 -6.29 -19.54 10.36
N LYS A 124 -6.18 -18.27 9.98
CA LYS A 124 -5.97 -17.15 10.90
C LYS A 124 -7.03 -16.08 10.68
N THR A 125 -7.42 -15.40 11.76
CA THR A 125 -8.46 -14.38 11.76
C THR A 125 -7.90 -13.07 12.28
N TYR A 126 -8.24 -11.98 11.61
CA TYR A 126 -7.81 -10.62 11.92
C TYR A 126 -9.02 -9.70 11.91
N ASP A 127 -9.16 -8.83 12.91
CA ASP A 127 -10.28 -7.89 13.01
C ASP A 127 -9.76 -6.46 12.89
N TYR A 128 -10.28 -5.72 11.91
CA TYR A 128 -9.85 -4.35 11.61
C TYR A 128 -10.98 -3.38 11.86
N GLU A 129 -10.74 -2.35 12.68
CA GLU A 129 -11.70 -1.27 12.90
C GLU A 129 -11.56 -0.21 11.79
N LEU A 130 -12.45 -0.26 10.79
CA LEU A 130 -12.39 0.66 9.65
C LEU A 130 -12.57 2.11 10.08
N SER A 131 -13.32 2.39 11.16
CA SER A 131 -13.52 3.77 11.62
C SER A 131 -12.23 4.42 12.13
N ASP A 132 -11.23 3.62 12.49
CA ASP A 132 -9.91 4.11 12.92
C ASP A 132 -9.01 4.46 11.72
N LEU A 133 -9.24 3.78 10.58
CA LEU A 133 -8.43 3.89 9.37
C LEU A 133 -9.04 4.85 8.34
N TYR A 134 -10.36 5.01 8.29
CA TYR A 134 -11.05 5.74 7.24
C TYR A 134 -12.15 6.65 7.78
N ASP A 135 -12.18 7.87 7.26
CA ASP A 135 -13.19 8.88 7.51
C ASP A 135 -14.22 8.88 6.38
N PHE A 136 -15.38 8.31 6.67
CA PHE A 136 -16.50 8.26 5.74
C PHE A 136 -17.28 9.58 5.69
N SER A 137 -16.94 10.62 6.47
CA SER A 137 -17.78 11.82 6.70
C SER A 137 -18.23 12.55 5.43
N LYS A 138 -17.39 12.49 4.40
CA LYS A 138 -17.68 13.10 3.10
C LYS A 138 -18.39 12.15 2.16
N SER A 139 -18.13 10.85 2.29
CA SER A 139 -18.69 9.82 1.43
C SER A 139 -20.08 9.40 1.89
N GLY A 140 -20.41 9.50 3.18
CA GLY A 140 -21.76 9.31 3.72
C GLY A 140 -22.23 7.85 3.79
N PRO A 141 -23.50 7.60 4.15
CA PRO A 141 -24.09 6.26 4.08
C PRO A 141 -24.22 5.79 2.62
N GLY A 142 -24.20 4.47 2.42
CA GLY A 142 -24.30 3.85 1.10
C GLY A 142 -23.60 2.50 1.01
N ASP A 143 -23.54 1.95 -0.20
CA ASP A 143 -22.87 0.69 -0.50
C ASP A 143 -21.41 0.96 -0.90
N TYR A 144 -20.51 0.19 -0.31
CA TYR A 144 -19.07 0.29 -0.49
C TYR A 144 -18.46 -1.04 -0.91
N VAL A 145 -17.32 -0.96 -1.57
CA VAL A 145 -16.46 -2.08 -1.92
C VAL A 145 -15.08 -1.85 -1.32
N LEU A 146 -14.60 -2.80 -0.52
CA LEU A 146 -13.21 -2.88 -0.09
C LEU A 146 -12.45 -3.74 -1.10
N THR A 147 -11.30 -3.25 -1.54
CA THR A 147 -10.44 -3.94 -2.50
C THR A 147 -9.00 -3.92 -1.99
N PRO A 148 -8.62 -4.80 -1.05
CA PRO A 148 -7.27 -4.87 -0.55
C PRO A 148 -6.23 -5.21 -1.62
N ASN A 149 -4.95 -5.01 -1.29
CA ASN A 149 -3.86 -5.46 -2.15
C ASN A 149 -3.97 -6.99 -2.37
N PRO A 150 -4.06 -7.48 -3.61
CA PRO A 150 -4.13 -8.91 -3.88
C PRO A 150 -2.78 -9.64 -3.69
N TYR A 151 -1.69 -8.89 -3.51
CA TYR A 151 -0.34 -9.42 -3.39
C TYR A 151 0.14 -9.47 -1.95
N ILE A 152 1.03 -10.43 -1.70
CA ILE A 152 1.69 -10.69 -0.43
C ILE A 152 3.18 -10.92 -0.69
N LEU A 153 3.99 -10.75 0.34
CA LEU A 153 5.41 -11.08 0.28
C LEU A 153 5.62 -12.40 1.02
N LEU A 154 6.18 -13.37 0.33
CA LEU A 154 6.49 -14.70 0.82
C LEU A 154 7.98 -14.79 1.16
N LEU A 155 8.29 -15.57 2.19
CA LEU A 155 9.65 -15.97 2.51
C LEU A 155 9.81 -17.46 2.16
N ASP A 156 10.70 -17.76 1.22
CA ASP A 156 10.95 -19.15 0.81
C ASP A 156 11.73 -19.93 1.89
N LEU A 157 12.18 -21.14 1.55
CA LEU A 157 12.96 -21.98 2.47
C LEU A 157 14.41 -21.52 2.64
N ASP A 158 14.94 -20.81 1.64
CA ASP A 158 16.31 -20.30 1.59
C ASP A 158 16.42 -18.87 2.17
N GLY A 159 15.29 -18.25 2.52
CA GLY A 159 15.21 -16.90 3.07
C GLY A 159 15.10 -15.81 2.01
N ASN A 160 14.83 -16.15 0.75
CA ASN A 160 14.55 -15.17 -0.29
C ASN A 160 13.11 -14.67 -0.18
N ILE A 161 12.92 -13.41 -0.57
CA ILE A 161 11.63 -12.75 -0.56
C ILE A 161 11.05 -12.80 -1.98
N GLU A 162 9.84 -13.32 -2.08
CA GLU A 162 9.13 -13.48 -3.36
C GLU A 162 7.75 -12.82 -3.26
N GLU A 163 7.24 -12.30 -4.37
CA GLU A 163 5.85 -11.82 -4.41
C GLU A 163 4.92 -13.01 -4.70
N GLY A 164 3.86 -13.11 -3.91
CA GLY A 164 2.78 -14.07 -4.12
C GLY A 164 1.44 -13.37 -4.30
N ALA A 165 0.49 -14.06 -4.91
CA ALA A 165 -0.89 -13.62 -5.01
C ALA A 165 -1.81 -14.54 -4.20
N TYR A 166 -2.83 -13.96 -3.55
CA TYR A 166 -3.91 -14.76 -2.99
C TYR A 166 -4.61 -15.55 -4.10
N LYS A 167 -5.15 -16.72 -3.74
CA LYS A 167 -5.85 -17.62 -4.67
C LYS A 167 -6.94 -16.93 -5.48
N VAL A 168 -7.64 -16.01 -4.82
CA VAL A 168 -8.62 -15.10 -5.43
C VAL A 168 -8.37 -13.70 -4.86
N PRO A 169 -8.37 -12.64 -5.69
CA PRO A 169 -8.26 -11.27 -5.19
C PRO A 169 -9.32 -10.97 -4.13
N PRO A 170 -8.93 -10.51 -2.92
CA PRO A 170 -9.87 -10.23 -1.85
C PRO A 170 -10.78 -9.05 -2.22
N GLN A 171 -12.08 -9.20 -1.97
CA GLN A 171 -13.05 -8.13 -2.11
C GLN A 171 -14.19 -8.30 -1.10
N LEU A 172 -14.70 -7.20 -0.57
CA LEU A 172 -15.88 -7.20 0.31
C LEU A 172 -16.81 -6.06 -0.06
N GLU A 173 -18.07 -6.38 -0.31
CA GLU A 173 -19.13 -5.38 -0.40
C GLU A 173 -19.84 -5.25 0.96
N PHE A 174 -20.12 -4.02 1.38
CA PHE A 174 -20.86 -3.76 2.61
C PHE A 174 -21.66 -2.45 2.52
N THR A 175 -22.66 -2.31 3.38
CA THR A 175 -23.52 -1.13 3.42
C THR A 175 -23.34 -0.40 4.75
N ILE A 176 -23.06 0.90 4.69
CA ILE A 176 -23.11 1.79 5.85
C ILE A 176 -24.53 2.36 5.94
N PRO A 177 -25.34 1.99 6.96
CA PRO A 177 -26.71 2.45 7.03
C PRO A 177 -26.79 3.91 7.47
N PRO A 178 -27.84 4.65 7.08
CA PRO A 178 -28.03 6.06 7.47
C PRO A 178 -28.04 6.30 8.99
N SER A 179 -28.36 5.28 9.80
CA SER A 179 -28.35 5.36 11.27
C SER A 179 -26.95 5.58 11.87
N TYR A 180 -25.88 5.33 11.13
CA TYR A 180 -24.51 5.68 11.56
C TYR A 180 -24.24 7.19 11.40
N TRP A 181 -25.21 7.94 10.86
CA TRP A 181 -25.04 9.30 10.36
C TRP A 181 -25.90 10.35 11.06
N ASP A 182 -26.48 10.04 12.23
CA ASP A 182 -27.39 10.94 12.93
C ASP A 182 -26.87 12.39 12.94
N ALA A 183 -27.64 13.28 12.31
CA ALA A 183 -27.25 14.60 11.80
C ALA A 183 -26.81 15.64 12.87
N GLY A 184 -26.64 15.22 14.12
CA GLY A 184 -26.16 16.04 15.24
C GLY A 184 -24.90 15.50 15.93
N SER A 185 -24.38 14.34 15.51
CA SER A 185 -23.12 13.81 16.01
C SER A 185 -21.98 14.43 15.21
N ASP A 186 -21.32 15.46 15.75
CA ASP A 186 -20.04 15.93 15.23
C ASP A 186 -19.14 14.72 14.93
N GLN A 187 -18.93 14.45 13.64
CA GLN A 187 -18.08 13.37 13.14
C GLN A 187 -16.59 13.69 13.27
N GLN A 188 -16.23 14.64 14.14
CA GLN A 188 -14.89 14.62 14.70
C GLN A 188 -14.81 13.37 15.57
N VAL A 189 -14.41 12.26 14.96
CA VAL A 189 -13.63 11.23 15.66
C VAL A 189 -12.37 11.96 16.12
N VAL A 190 -12.49 12.62 17.28
CA VAL A 190 -11.36 13.13 18.03
C VAL A 190 -10.54 11.89 18.31
N ARG A 191 -9.41 11.77 17.62
CA ARG A 191 -8.41 10.75 17.91
C ARG A 191 -8.05 10.87 19.38
N THR A 192 -8.62 10.02 20.22
CA THR A 192 -8.07 9.71 21.55
C THR A 192 -6.98 8.66 21.47
N SER A 193 -6.65 8.16 20.26
CA SER A 193 -5.38 7.49 20.04
C SER A 193 -4.25 8.52 20.05
N THR A 194 -3.95 9.04 21.24
CA THR A 194 -2.57 9.28 21.66
C THR A 194 -1.88 7.92 21.68
N ARG A 195 -1.70 7.30 20.50
CA ARG A 195 -0.58 6.38 20.34
C ARG A 195 0.61 7.29 20.53
N ASN A 196 1.11 7.33 21.77
CA ASN A 196 2.49 7.67 22.05
C ASN A 196 3.30 6.59 21.35
N VAL A 197 3.38 6.67 20.01
CA VAL A 197 4.56 6.23 19.31
C VAL A 197 5.58 7.23 19.81
N THR A 198 6.13 6.97 21.00
CA THR A 198 7.56 7.15 21.16
C THR A 198 8.09 6.39 19.97
N ALA A 199 8.39 7.11 18.89
CA ALA A 199 9.36 6.64 17.96
C ALA A 199 10.52 6.31 18.90
N GLU A 200 10.70 5.04 19.22
CA GLU A 200 12.05 4.55 19.29
C GLU A 200 12.60 5.01 17.96
N THR A 201 13.30 6.14 18.03
CA THR A 201 14.42 6.41 17.18
C THR A 201 15.30 5.18 17.36
N GLN A 202 14.95 4.08 16.68
CA GLN A 202 15.95 3.27 16.04
C GLN A 202 16.73 4.31 15.24
N ALA A 203 17.79 4.83 15.89
CA ALA A 203 18.75 5.71 15.29
C ALA A 203 19.02 5.06 13.93
N PHE A 204 18.72 5.79 12.86
CA PHE A 204 18.87 5.27 11.53
C PHE A 204 20.31 4.77 11.46
N HIS A 205 20.50 3.45 11.38
CA HIS A 205 21.81 2.83 11.35
C HIS A 205 22.45 3.14 10.00
N SER A 206 22.88 4.39 9.82
CA SER A 206 23.58 4.94 8.68
C SER A 206 22.88 4.72 7.34
N CYS A 207 23.06 5.66 6.42
CA CYS A 207 22.80 5.44 5.02
C CYS A 207 23.59 4.21 4.43
N ASP A 208 24.47 3.58 5.21
CA ASP A 208 25.25 2.38 4.87
C ASP A 208 24.42 1.09 4.67
N ASN A 209 23.28 0.92 5.33
CA ASN A 209 22.45 -0.29 5.16
C ASN A 209 21.63 -0.27 3.86
N ALA A 210 21.44 0.90 3.24
CA ALA A 210 20.73 1.03 1.97
C ALA A 210 21.54 0.55 0.75
N CYS A 211 22.81 0.16 0.95
CA CYS A 211 23.61 -0.47 -0.09
C CYS A 211 24.31 -1.74 0.44
N PRO A 212 24.09 -2.91 -0.20
CA PRO A 212 24.76 -4.16 0.18
C PRO A 212 26.30 -4.07 0.17
N THR A 213 26.85 -3.15 -0.63
CA THR A 213 28.28 -2.84 -0.69
C THR A 213 28.47 -1.41 -0.18
N ARG A 214 29.05 -1.23 1.01
CA ARG A 214 29.23 0.03 1.78
C ARG A 214 29.99 1.19 1.08
N ASN A 215 30.09 1.20 -0.24
CA ASN A 215 30.79 2.22 -1.00
C ASN A 215 29.78 3.08 -1.79
N ASN A 216 29.74 4.38 -1.45
CA ASN A 216 29.12 5.45 -2.22
C ASN A 216 27.58 5.41 -2.37
N CYS A 217 26.84 5.11 -1.28
CA CYS A 217 25.37 5.18 -1.30
C CYS A 217 24.84 6.55 -1.70
N LEU A 218 25.43 7.61 -1.17
CA LEU A 218 25.05 8.97 -1.54
C LEU A 218 25.19 9.21 -3.04
N GLY A 219 26.31 8.80 -3.65
CA GLY A 219 26.49 8.91 -5.09
C GLY A 219 25.47 8.09 -5.89
N LYS A 220 25.11 6.89 -5.42
CA LYS A 220 24.06 6.08 -6.07
C LYS A 220 22.69 6.75 -5.97
N ILE A 221 22.34 7.31 -4.81
CA ILE A 221 21.09 8.04 -4.61
C ILE A 221 21.05 9.30 -5.49
N GLN A 222 22.15 10.04 -5.58
CA GLN A 222 22.25 11.22 -6.47
C GLN A 222 22.10 10.85 -7.95
N VAL A 223 22.73 9.76 -8.39
CA VAL A 223 22.56 9.25 -9.76
C VAL A 223 21.12 8.80 -10.01
N ALA A 224 20.50 8.09 -9.07
CA ALA A 224 19.11 7.66 -9.17
C ALA A 224 18.14 8.86 -9.19
N ALA A 225 18.37 9.88 -8.36
CA ALA A 225 17.56 11.11 -8.35
C ALA A 225 17.63 11.84 -9.70
N ALA A 226 18.82 11.95 -10.29
CA ALA A 226 18.99 12.53 -11.62
C ALA A 226 18.29 11.70 -12.71
N ALA A 227 18.36 10.37 -12.64
CA ALA A 227 17.65 9.49 -13.56
C ALA A 227 16.12 9.61 -13.42
N ALA A 228 15.61 9.74 -12.18
CA ALA A 228 14.19 9.91 -11.91
C ALA A 228 13.63 11.20 -12.54
N VAL A 229 14.38 12.30 -12.51
CA VAL A 229 14.01 13.55 -13.19
C VAL A 229 13.79 13.31 -14.69
N ASN A 230 14.73 12.63 -15.35
CA ASN A 230 14.64 12.35 -16.78
C ASN A 230 13.44 11.44 -17.10
N ILE A 231 13.23 10.38 -16.31
CA ILE A 231 12.09 9.47 -16.47
C ILE A 231 10.77 10.22 -16.30
N ALA A 232 10.66 11.11 -15.31
CA ALA A 232 9.46 11.91 -15.09
C ALA A 232 9.19 12.86 -16.27
N GLN A 233 10.23 13.50 -16.81
CA GLN A 233 10.12 14.38 -17.97
C GLN A 233 9.69 13.61 -19.24
N ASP A 234 10.27 12.44 -19.47
CA ASP A 234 9.90 11.56 -20.59
C ASP A 234 8.46 11.06 -20.45
N ALA A 235 8.04 10.68 -19.24
CA ALA A 235 6.67 10.28 -18.96
C ALA A 235 5.68 11.42 -19.25
N LYS A 236 6.03 12.66 -18.89
CA LYS A 236 5.24 13.85 -19.20
C LYS A 236 5.16 14.11 -20.70
N ALA A 237 6.29 14.06 -21.39
CA ALA A 237 6.34 14.26 -22.85
C ALA A 237 5.47 13.21 -23.57
N HIS A 238 5.58 11.94 -23.17
CA HIS A 238 4.76 10.86 -23.72
C HIS A 238 3.27 11.06 -23.42
N LEU A 239 2.93 11.46 -22.20
CA LEU A 239 1.55 11.73 -21.80
C LEU A 239 0.94 12.87 -22.61
N ASP A 240 1.64 13.99 -22.75
CA ASP A 240 1.15 15.15 -23.49
C ASP A 240 0.96 14.83 -24.98
N ALA A 241 1.89 14.09 -25.60
CA ALA A 241 1.78 13.66 -26.99
C ALA A 241 0.61 12.70 -27.25
N ASN A 242 0.20 11.93 -26.24
CA ASN A 242 -0.82 10.88 -26.36
C ASN A 242 -2.09 11.17 -25.53
N TYR A 243 -2.27 12.40 -25.06
CA TYR A 243 -3.28 12.74 -24.04
C TYR A 243 -4.72 12.46 -24.51
N ASN A 244 -5.04 12.79 -25.75
CA ASN A 244 -6.39 12.63 -26.31
C ASN A 244 -6.67 11.19 -26.75
N GLY A 245 -5.65 10.46 -27.20
CA GLY A 245 -5.81 9.15 -27.83
C GLY A 245 -5.42 7.94 -26.98
N TRP A 246 -4.80 8.14 -25.80
CA TRP A 246 -4.16 7.12 -24.96
C TRP A 246 -3.44 6.03 -25.76
N SER A 247 -2.12 6.14 -25.87
CA SER A 247 -1.28 5.09 -26.46
C SER A 247 -1.47 3.75 -25.74
N VAL A 248 -1.03 2.66 -26.39
CA VAL A 248 -1.02 1.30 -25.79
C VAL A 248 -0.38 1.34 -24.40
N ARG A 249 0.83 1.92 -24.28
CA ARG A 249 1.49 2.14 -22.99
C ARG A 249 0.60 2.82 -21.94
N LEU A 250 -0.08 3.92 -22.28
CA LEU A 250 -0.96 4.59 -21.30
C LEU A 250 -2.15 3.72 -20.91
N ARG A 251 -2.65 2.87 -21.82
CA ARG A 251 -3.73 1.94 -21.50
C ARG A 251 -3.28 0.77 -20.65
N ASP A 252 -2.07 0.28 -20.86
CA ASP A 252 -1.52 -0.83 -20.07
C ASP A 252 -1.33 -0.39 -18.61
N TRP A 253 -0.77 0.81 -18.40
CA TRP A 253 -0.52 1.35 -17.06
C TRP A 253 -1.76 1.92 -16.37
N PHE A 254 -2.67 2.55 -17.12
CA PHE A 254 -3.77 3.32 -16.54
C PHE A 254 -5.17 2.84 -17.01
N GLY A 255 -5.27 1.77 -17.78
CA GLY A 255 -6.53 1.13 -18.21
C GLY A 255 -7.24 1.84 -19.39
N VAL A 256 -8.57 1.89 -19.36
CA VAL A 256 -9.35 2.65 -20.36
C VAL A 256 -9.38 4.15 -20.03
N ARG A 257 -9.25 5.00 -21.06
CA ARG A 257 -9.23 6.46 -20.88
C ARG A 257 -10.60 6.99 -20.49
N THR A 258 -10.69 7.66 -19.35
CA THR A 258 -11.80 8.56 -19.01
C THR A 258 -11.28 10.00 -18.83
N PRO A 259 -12.09 11.04 -19.06
CA PRO A 259 -11.65 12.43 -18.88
C PRO A 259 -11.05 12.71 -17.50
N ARG A 260 -11.70 12.23 -16.43
CA ARG A 260 -11.22 12.36 -15.05
C ARG A 260 -9.89 11.66 -14.83
N ARG A 261 -9.77 10.40 -15.25
CA ARG A 261 -8.52 9.63 -15.10
C ARG A 261 -7.36 10.28 -15.86
N ALA A 262 -7.61 10.73 -17.09
CA ALA A 262 -6.62 11.45 -17.87
C ALA A 262 -6.17 12.74 -17.16
N GLN A 263 -7.10 13.50 -16.58
CA GLN A 263 -6.79 14.70 -15.80
C GLN A 263 -5.97 14.38 -14.54
N THR A 264 -6.34 13.34 -13.79
CA THR A 264 -5.59 12.88 -12.61
C THR A 264 -4.17 12.47 -12.97
N VAL A 265 -3.99 11.63 -14.00
CA VAL A 265 -2.66 11.20 -14.46
C VAL A 265 -1.82 12.40 -14.88
N ARG A 266 -2.40 13.36 -15.61
CA ARG A 266 -1.69 14.59 -16.00
C ARG A 266 -1.29 15.44 -14.82
N GLN A 267 -2.18 15.63 -13.86
CA GLN A 267 -1.86 16.38 -12.65
C GLN A 267 -0.75 15.71 -11.86
N THR A 268 -0.80 14.38 -11.69
CA THR A 268 0.23 13.60 -11.00
C THR A 268 1.58 13.70 -11.70
N VAL A 269 1.63 13.52 -13.02
CA VAL A 269 2.89 13.60 -13.79
C VAL A 269 3.43 15.03 -13.82
N ASN A 270 2.58 16.05 -13.90
CA ASN A 270 3.01 17.44 -13.80
C ASN A 270 3.64 17.75 -12.44
N ASN A 271 3.02 17.26 -11.35
CA ASN A 271 3.57 17.42 -10.02
C ASN A 271 4.92 16.70 -9.93
N LEU A 272 5.02 15.46 -10.43
CA LEU A 272 6.25 14.68 -10.42
C LEU A 272 7.41 15.37 -11.14
N VAL A 273 7.15 16.01 -12.28
CA VAL A 273 8.18 16.77 -13.02
C VAL A 273 8.57 18.08 -12.32
N ALA A 274 7.67 18.66 -11.54
CA ALA A 274 7.94 19.86 -10.75
C ALA A 274 8.68 19.56 -9.44
N GLU A 275 8.76 18.30 -9.02
CA GLU A 275 9.50 17.90 -7.83
C GLU A 275 11.01 18.07 -8.05
N ASP A 276 11.68 18.66 -7.07
CA ASP A 276 13.13 18.67 -7.01
C ASP A 276 13.62 17.40 -6.29
N PHE A 277 13.86 16.35 -7.07
CA PHE A 277 14.39 15.07 -6.57
C PHE A 277 15.73 15.22 -5.82
N THR A 278 16.45 16.33 -6.03
CA THR A 278 17.71 16.59 -5.32
C THR A 278 17.48 17.02 -3.87
N LEU A 279 16.34 17.64 -3.54
CA LEU A 279 16.00 17.98 -2.15
C LEU A 279 15.76 16.74 -1.29
N TYR A 280 15.30 15.64 -1.89
CA TYR A 280 15.18 14.36 -1.18
C TYR A 280 16.55 13.80 -0.80
N THR A 281 17.60 14.07 -1.58
CA THR A 281 18.98 13.73 -1.18
C THR A 281 19.45 14.54 0.00
N VAL A 282 19.08 15.83 0.09
CA VAL A 282 19.41 16.70 1.22
C VAL A 282 18.67 16.28 2.49
N SER A 283 17.39 15.91 2.39
CA SER A 283 16.60 15.45 3.55
C SER A 283 17.07 14.09 4.08
N ILE A 284 17.52 13.20 3.21
CA ILE A 284 18.13 11.91 3.59
C ILE A 284 19.51 12.15 4.24
N VAL A 285 20.30 13.09 3.71
CA VAL A 285 21.63 13.41 4.23
C VAL A 285 21.57 14.18 5.54
N SER A 286 20.63 15.12 5.73
CA SER A 286 20.48 15.88 6.97
C SER A 286 19.97 15.03 8.13
N THR A 287 19.20 13.97 7.85
CA THR A 287 18.86 12.95 8.85
C THR A 287 19.99 11.92 9.06
N CYS A 288 20.90 11.74 8.10
CA CYS A 288 22.09 10.88 8.23
C CYS A 288 23.34 11.58 8.83
N LEU A 289 23.41 12.93 8.90
CA LEU A 289 24.59 13.68 9.36
C LEU A 289 24.43 14.38 10.73
N PHE A 290 23.21 14.45 11.25
CA PHE A 290 22.91 15.06 12.56
C PHE A 290 22.37 14.02 13.56
N GLU A 291 23.07 12.90 13.70
CA GLU A 291 23.07 12.04 14.89
C GLU A 291 24.49 11.48 15.12
#